data_AF-A0A075WRB1-F1
#
_entry.id   AF-A0A075WRB1-F1
#
_cell.length_a   1.000
_cell.length_b   1.000
_cell.length_c   1.000
_cell.angle_alpha   90.00
_cell.angle_beta   90.00
_cell.angle_gamma   90.00
#
_symmetry.space_group_name_H-M   'P 1'
#
loop_
_entity.id
_entity.type
_entity.pdbx_description
1 polymer ?
#
loop_
_entity_poly.entity_id
_entity_poly.type
_entity_poly.pdbx_seq_one_letter_code
_entity_poly.pdbx_strand_id
1 'polypeptide(L)' 'MARHKKLERQKEIERRRRRREKLAKLRAKGLFPRPEGYDTTVYSYVAYAVAKGIMTLDEALARLEKAKIS' A
#
# COMPACT_ATOMS: atom_id res chain seq x y z
N MET A 1 -16.32 4.12 -26.89
CA MET A 1 -16.39 3.09 -25.83
C MET A 1 -17.82 2.54 -25.76
N ALA A 2 -18.06 1.32 -26.23
CA ALA A 2 -19.39 0.67 -26.18
C ALA A 2 -19.98 0.70 -24.75
N ARG A 3 -21.32 0.82 -24.63
CA ARG A 3 -22.05 0.88 -23.34
C ARG A 3 -21.59 -0.22 -22.36
N HIS A 4 -21.31 -1.41 -22.87
CA HIS A 4 -20.78 -2.54 -22.10
C HIS A 4 -19.43 -2.23 -21.42
N LYS A 5 -18.45 -1.67 -22.15
CA LYS A 5 -17.15 -1.29 -21.57
C LYS A 5 -17.27 -0.16 -20.53
N LYS A 6 -18.26 0.73 -20.66
CA LYS A 6 -18.52 1.78 -19.66
C LYS A 6 -19.06 1.18 -18.35
N LEU A 7 -20.01 0.26 -18.43
CA LEU A 7 -20.58 -0.42 -17.27
C LEU A 7 -19.53 -1.26 -16.51
N GLU A 8 -18.72 -2.03 -17.23
CA GLU A 8 -17.65 -2.82 -16.60
C GLU A 8 -16.59 -1.94 -15.92
N ARG A 9 -16.24 -0.81 -16.54
CA ARG A 9 -15.31 0.16 -15.94
C ARG A 9 -15.88 0.81 -14.68
N GLN A 10 -17.18 1.09 -14.63
CA GLN A 10 -17.84 1.61 -13.43
C GLN A 10 -17.82 0.58 -12.29
N LYS A 11 -18.16 -0.69 -12.57
CA LYS A 11 -18.06 -1.78 -11.58
C LYS A 11 -16.63 -1.96 -11.06
N GLU A 12 -15.63 -1.85 -11.92
CA GLU A 12 -14.23 -1.95 -11.52
C GLU A 12 -13.79 -0.79 -10.63
N ILE A 13 -14.19 0.44 -10.97
CA ILE A 13 -13.95 1.63 -10.14
C ILE A 13 -14.60 1.47 -8.77
N GLU A 14 -15.83 0.97 -8.72
CA GLU A 14 -16.56 0.76 -7.48
C GLU A 14 -15.90 -0.32 -6.60
N ARG A 15 -15.42 -1.43 -7.21
CA ARG A 15 -14.62 -2.45 -6.50
C ARG A 15 -13.33 -1.85 -5.93
N ARG A 16 -12.64 -0.99 -6.69
CA ARG A 16 -11.44 -0.29 -6.22
C ARG A 16 -11.76 0.66 -5.06
N ARG A 17 -12.89 1.38 -5.13
CA ARG A 17 -13.36 2.29 -4.06
C ARG A 17 -13.62 1.53 -2.77
N ARG A 18 -14.38 0.42 -2.82
CA ARG A 18 -14.65 -0.44 -1.65
C ARG A 18 -13.38 -1.00 -1.02
N ARG A 19 -12.37 -1.39 -1.82
CA ARG A 19 -11.06 -1.82 -1.31
C ARG A 19 -10.33 -0.69 -0.58
N ARG A 20 -10.33 0.52 -1.14
CA ARG A 20 -9.72 1.70 -0.50
C ARG A 20 -10.39 2.05 0.83
N GLU A 21 -11.72 1.98 0.90
CA GLU A 21 -12.47 2.23 2.14
C GLU A 21 -12.20 1.17 3.22
N LYS A 22 -12.15 -0.12 2.85
CA LYS A 22 -11.73 -1.19 3.78
C LYS A 22 -10.33 -0.94 4.33
N LEU A 23 -9.38 -0.61 3.47
CA LEU A 23 -8.01 -0.28 3.89
C LEU A 23 -7.94 0.99 4.74
N ALA A 24 -8.77 2.01 4.47
CA ALA A 24 -8.86 3.21 5.29
C ALA A 24 -9.39 2.89 6.70
N LYS A 25 -10.41 2.04 6.82
CA LYS A 25 -10.92 1.57 8.13
C LYS A 25 -9.86 0.78 8.89
N LEU A 26 -9.09 -0.07 8.21
CA LEU A 26 -7.99 -0.82 8.82
C LEU A 26 -6.81 0.07 9.23
N ARG A 27 -6.53 1.12 8.46
CA ARG A 27 -5.56 2.18 8.80
C ARG A 27 -5.97 2.96 10.04
N ALA A 28 -7.23 3.40 10.11
CA ALA A 28 -7.75 4.14 11.26
C ALA A 28 -7.67 3.31 12.57
N LYS A 29 -7.66 1.98 12.44
CA LYS A 29 -7.45 1.05 13.56
C LYS A 29 -5.97 0.76 13.87
N GLY A 30 -5.03 1.35 13.14
CA GLY A 30 -3.58 1.12 13.31
C GLY A 30 -3.08 -0.23 12.79
N LEU A 31 -3.94 -1.08 12.21
CA LEU A 31 -3.58 -2.44 11.79
C LEU A 31 -2.83 -2.49 10.46
N PHE A 32 -3.00 -1.46 9.64
CA PHE A 32 -2.24 -1.23 8.41
C PHE A 32 -1.72 0.20 8.46
N PRO A 33 -0.63 0.50 9.19
CA PRO A 33 -0.06 1.83 9.13
C PRO A 33 0.30 2.14 7.67
N ARG A 34 -0.21 3.27 7.16
CA ARG A 34 0.49 3.88 6.04
C ARG A 34 1.83 4.30 6.59
N PRO A 35 2.93 4.06 5.89
CA PRO A 35 4.19 4.60 6.32
C PRO A 35 4.10 6.12 6.07
N GLU A 36 3.64 6.85 7.09
CA GLU A 36 3.58 8.30 7.04
C GLU A 36 5.01 8.80 6.85
N GLY A 37 5.21 9.58 5.79
CA GLY A 37 6.51 10.05 5.39
C GLY A 37 7.35 9.07 4.57
N TYR A 38 6.86 7.92 4.08
CA TYR A 38 7.65 7.06 3.19
C TYR A 38 6.93 6.65 1.90
N ASP A 39 7.70 6.38 0.85
CA ASP A 39 7.17 5.80 -0.39
C ASP A 39 6.52 4.43 -0.13
N THR A 40 5.22 4.33 -0.43
CA THR A 40 4.39 3.13 -0.25
C THR A 40 4.86 1.91 -1.06
N THR A 41 5.57 2.13 -2.17
CA THR A 41 6.12 1.04 -3.00
C THR A 41 7.33 0.41 -2.34
N VAL A 42 8.21 1.24 -1.76
CA VAL A 42 9.41 0.81 -1.03
C VAL A 42 9.01 0.13 0.28
N TYR A 43 8.09 0.71 1.04
CA TYR A 43 7.64 0.13 2.31
C TYR A 43 7.04 -1.27 2.15
N SER A 44 6.26 -1.50 1.09
CA SER A 44 5.64 -2.80 0.85
C SER A 44 6.69 -3.90 0.57
N TYR A 45 7.74 -3.57 -0.17
CA TYR A 45 8.86 -4.50 -0.43
C TYR A 45 9.70 -4.73 0.82
N VAL A 46 10.03 -3.68 1.57
CA VAL A 46 10.83 -3.78 2.80
C VAL A 46 10.11 -4.64 3.83
N ALA A 47 8.81 -4.41 4.06
CA ALA A 47 8.02 -5.21 5.00
C ALA A 47 7.96 -6.70 4.58
N TYR A 48 7.81 -6.99 3.29
CA TYR A 48 7.84 -8.36 2.76
C TYR A 48 9.20 -9.03 2.99
N ALA A 49 10.28 -8.35 2.66
CA ALA A 49 11.63 -8.91 2.75
C ALA A 49 12.06 -9.17 4.20
N VAL A 50 11.69 -8.29 5.14
CA VAL A 50 11.90 -8.51 6.58
C VAL A 50 11.09 -9.71 7.08
N ALA A 51 9.80 -9.80 6.73
CA ALA A 51 8.95 -10.93 7.13
C ALA A 51 9.43 -12.29 6.58
N LYS A 52 10.18 -12.27 5.47
CA LYS A 52 10.79 -13.46 4.87
C LYS A 52 12.24 -13.70 5.29
N GLY A 53 12.83 -12.85 6.13
CA GLY A 53 14.22 -12.96 6.57
C GLY A 53 15.25 -12.72 5.45
N ILE A 54 14.82 -12.13 4.33
CA ILE A 54 15.69 -11.78 3.19
C ILE A 54 16.52 -10.53 3.49
N MET A 55 16.01 -9.66 4.38
CA MET A 55 16.60 -8.39 4.76
C MET A 55 16.63 -8.28 6.29
N THR A 56 17.71 -7.76 6.84
CA THR A 56 17.82 -7.51 8.29
C THR A 56 17.03 -6.27 8.69
N LEU A 57 16.71 -6.15 9.99
CA LEU A 57 16.02 -4.97 10.52
C LEU A 57 16.81 -3.67 10.26
N ASP A 58 18.13 -3.72 10.37
CA ASP A 58 19.00 -2.55 10.16
C ASP A 58 19.02 -2.09 8.70
N GLU A 59 19.10 -3.04 7.76
CA GLU A 59 19.02 -2.75 6.32
C GLU A 59 17.65 -2.18 5.92
N ALA A 60 16.59 -2.70 6.54
CA ALA A 60 15.23 -2.23 6.34
C ALA A 60 15.06 -0.78 6.81
N LEU A 61 15.58 -0.45 8.00
CA LEU A 61 15.54 0.90 8.56
C LEU A 61 16.30 1.90 7.67
N ALA A 62 17.51 1.56 7.24
CA ALA A 62 18.31 2.42 6.35
C ALA A 62 17.63 2.67 4.99
N ARG A 63 16.94 1.66 4.44
CA ARG A 63 16.17 1.80 3.20
C ARG A 63 14.92 2.67 3.38
N LEU A 64 14.22 2.49 4.49
CA LEU A 64 13.06 3.33 4.83
C LEU A 64 13.52 4.77 5.00
N GLU A 65 14.56 5.03 5.77
CA GLU A 65 15.09 6.38 6.00
C GLU A 65 15.43 7.12 4.70
N LYS A 66 16.01 6.44 3.70
CA LYS A 66 16.23 7.00 2.36
C LYS A 66 14.96 7.24 1.55
N ALA A 67 13.94 6.41 1.76
CA ALA A 67 12.65 6.52 1.09
C ALA A 67 11.70 7.52 1.78
N LYS A 68 12.20 8.27 2.77
CA LYS A 68 11.42 9.25 3.49
C LYS A 68 11.12 10.43 2.57
N ILE A 69 9.84 10.68 2.31
CA ILE A 69 9.39 11.84 1.53
C ILE A 69 9.39 13.02 2.51
N SER A 70 10.27 13.98 2.26
CA SER A 70 10.44 15.19 3.10
C SER A 70 9.22 16.11 3.08
#